data_AF-A0A7S2QB89-F1
#
_entry.id   AF-A0A7S2QB89-F1
#
_cell.length_a   1.000
_cell.length_b   1.000
_cell.length_c   1.000
_cell.angle_alpha   90.00
_cell.angle_beta   90.00
_cell.angle_gamma   90.00
#
_symmetry.space_group_name_H-M   'P 1'
#
loop_
_entity.id
_entity.type
_entity.pdbx_description
1 polymer ?
#
loop_
_entity_poly.entity_id
_entity_poly.type
_entity_poly.pdbx_seq_one_letter_code
_entity_poly.pdbx_strand_id
1 'polypeptide(L)'
;ESFLRRNCEHFLFSGLGRQGALVDDPASHGLSYIFREVRQRGLLVYLSGTGADEIISDYGFGGRKFFPHSNFGGHFPDDLAEIYPWASFFLGTQRDYLMKEELVAGAHGVEGRYPFLDRAVVQEYLWLAPSAKNSRYKAPLHEFLEGLGYPFIKGEKVG
;
A
#
# COMPACT_ATOMS: atom_id res chain seq x y z
N GLU A 1 21.96 17.17 -10.30
CA GLU A 1 21.58 15.98 -9.51
C GLU A 1 20.18 16.19 -8.92
N SER A 2 19.33 15.15 -8.90
CA SER A 2 17.94 15.27 -8.45
C SER A 2 17.87 15.61 -6.95
N PHE A 3 16.75 16.21 -6.51
CA PHE A 3 16.54 16.55 -5.09
C PHE A 3 16.72 15.33 -4.19
N LEU A 4 16.11 14.20 -4.55
CA LEU A 4 16.16 12.96 -3.77
C LEU A 4 17.58 12.41 -3.63
N ARG A 5 18.39 12.42 -4.68
CA ARG A 5 19.79 11.93 -4.57
C ARG A 5 20.63 12.68 -3.54
N ARG A 6 20.31 13.96 -3.29
CA ARG A 6 21.05 14.81 -2.34
C ARG A 6 20.49 14.80 -0.93
N ASN A 7 19.20 14.51 -0.76
CA ASN A 7 18.48 14.75 0.51
C ASN A 7 17.73 13.52 1.04
N CYS A 8 17.63 12.45 0.25
CA CYS A 8 16.96 11.21 0.64
C CYS A 8 18.01 10.15 0.95
N GLU A 9 17.78 9.35 1.99
CA GLU A 9 18.61 8.19 2.30
C GLU A 9 18.60 7.21 1.12
N HIS A 10 19.73 6.54 0.89
CA HIS A 10 19.84 5.53 -0.14
C HIS A 10 19.04 4.28 0.25
N PHE A 11 18.14 3.86 -0.64
CA PHE A 11 17.33 2.66 -0.44
C PHE A 11 17.22 1.86 -1.74
N LEU A 12 17.40 0.54 -1.64
CA LEU A 12 17.17 -0.42 -2.72
C LEU A 12 15.90 -1.20 -2.43
N PHE A 13 15.02 -1.25 -3.42
CA PHE A 13 13.85 -2.12 -3.36
C PHE A 13 14.28 -3.59 -3.34
N SER A 14 13.47 -4.44 -2.70
CA SER A 14 13.71 -5.87 -2.58
C SER A 14 13.70 -6.62 -3.92
N GLY A 15 13.16 -6.02 -4.98
CA GLY A 15 12.94 -6.66 -6.27
C GLY A 15 11.54 -7.29 -6.40
N LEU A 16 10.80 -7.41 -5.29
CA LEU A 16 9.41 -7.84 -5.30
C LEU A 16 8.51 -6.66 -5.67
N GLY A 17 7.93 -6.71 -6.87
CA GLY A 17 7.09 -5.65 -7.43
C GLY A 17 7.86 -4.45 -7.99
N ARG A 18 8.84 -3.92 -7.26
CA ARG A 18 9.70 -2.82 -7.73
C ARG A 18 11.18 -3.22 -7.68
N GLN A 19 11.93 -2.78 -8.68
CA GLN A 19 13.37 -3.00 -8.78
C GLN A 19 14.14 -1.66 -8.76
N GLY A 20 15.42 -1.73 -8.41
CA GLY A 20 16.34 -0.60 -8.45
C GLY A 20 16.36 0.23 -7.17
N ALA A 21 16.93 1.42 -7.27
CA ALA A 21 17.03 2.36 -6.17
C ALA A 21 15.81 3.29 -6.10
N LEU A 22 15.44 3.69 -4.89
CA LEU A 22 14.38 4.67 -4.63
C LEU A 22 14.58 5.96 -5.43
N VAL A 23 15.83 6.44 -5.51
CA VAL A 23 16.19 7.69 -6.20
C VAL A 23 16.08 7.61 -7.72
N ASP A 24 15.92 6.40 -8.27
CA ASP A 24 15.70 6.11 -9.69
C ASP A 24 14.23 5.79 -10.01
N ASP A 25 13.37 5.68 -9.00
CA ASP A 25 11.94 5.39 -9.18
C ASP A 25 11.13 6.64 -9.53
N PRO A 26 10.43 6.66 -10.69
CA PRO A 26 9.55 7.77 -11.05
C PRO A 26 8.44 8.04 -10.04
N ALA A 27 7.93 7.02 -9.34
CA ALA A 27 6.90 7.25 -8.32
C ALA A 27 7.46 8.01 -7.11
N SER A 28 8.68 7.72 -6.67
CA SER A 28 9.42 8.54 -5.69
C SER A 28 9.56 10.00 -6.13
N HIS A 29 9.89 10.25 -7.40
CA HIS A 29 9.98 11.63 -7.92
C HIS A 29 8.62 12.34 -7.95
N GLY A 30 7.55 11.61 -8.28
CA GLY A 30 6.18 12.12 -8.20
C GLY A 30 5.77 12.51 -6.78
N LEU A 31 6.02 11.63 -5.81
CA LEU A 31 5.80 11.91 -4.38
C LEU A 31 6.64 13.11 -3.91
N SER A 32 7.92 13.17 -4.31
CA SER A 32 8.79 14.30 -4.00
C SER A 32 8.27 15.62 -4.56
N TYR A 33 7.65 15.61 -5.74
CA TYR A 33 7.02 16.80 -6.30
C TYR A 33 5.83 17.23 -5.44
N ILE A 34 4.93 16.30 -5.10
CA ILE A 34 3.76 16.57 -4.25
C ILE A 34 4.18 17.14 -2.90
N PHE A 35 5.17 16.55 -2.23
CA PHE A 35 5.59 17.00 -0.90
C PHE A 35 6.25 18.37 -0.91
N ARG A 36 6.98 18.72 -1.97
CA ARG A 36 7.48 20.08 -2.14
C ARG A 36 6.33 21.10 -2.20
N GLU A 37 5.27 20.80 -2.97
CA GLU A 37 4.08 21.67 -3.07
C GLU A 37 3.31 21.77 -1.73
N VAL A 38 3.13 20.63 -1.05
CA VAL A 38 2.46 20.53 0.26
C VAL A 38 3.20 21.35 1.31
N ARG A 39 4.55 21.25 1.36
CA ARG A 39 5.37 21.98 2.33
C ARG A 39 5.35 23.48 2.11
N GLN A 40 5.34 23.95 0.86
CA GLN A 40 5.16 25.37 0.54
C GLN A 40 3.83 25.94 1.04
N ARG A 41 2.82 25.09 1.20
CA ARG A 41 1.51 25.45 1.75
C ARG A 41 1.43 25.30 3.28
N GLY A 42 2.53 24.97 3.95
CA GLY A 42 2.58 24.79 5.40
C GLY A 42 1.93 23.49 5.90
N LEU A 43 1.57 22.58 5.00
CA LEU A 43 1.04 21.27 5.37
C LEU A 43 2.19 20.35 5.80
N LEU A 44 1.96 19.62 6.90
CA LEU A 44 2.99 18.79 7.55
C LEU A 44 2.66 17.30 7.53
N VAL A 45 1.39 16.94 7.33
CA VAL A 45 0.91 15.55 7.43
C VAL A 45 0.30 15.12 6.11
N TYR A 46 0.69 13.93 5.66
CA TYR A 46 0.18 13.25 4.48
C TYR A 46 -0.47 11.91 4.90
N LEU A 47 -1.67 11.65 4.39
CA LEU A 47 -2.36 10.38 4.59
C LEU A 47 -2.19 9.51 3.34
N SER A 48 -1.72 8.29 3.53
CA SER A 48 -1.49 7.33 2.45
C SER A 48 -2.43 6.13 2.54
N GLY A 49 -2.76 5.57 1.37
CA GLY A 49 -3.47 4.31 1.23
C GLY A 49 -2.59 3.05 1.34
N THR A 50 -1.28 3.21 1.54
CA THR A 50 -0.33 2.09 1.63
C THR A 50 -0.71 1.09 2.72
N GLY A 51 -0.53 -0.19 2.43
CA GLY A 51 -0.98 -1.32 3.25
C GLY A 51 -2.27 -1.96 2.76
N ALA A 52 -3.15 -1.21 2.07
CA ALA A 52 -4.41 -1.77 1.59
C ALA A 52 -4.19 -2.87 0.53
N ASP A 53 -3.28 -2.67 -0.42
CA ASP A 53 -3.06 -3.65 -1.48
C ASP A 53 -2.38 -4.91 -0.95
N GLU A 54 -1.40 -4.74 -0.06
CA GLU A 54 -0.65 -5.80 0.62
C GLU A 54 -1.53 -6.66 1.54
N ILE A 55 -2.38 -6.02 2.35
CA ILE A 55 -3.11 -6.69 3.42
C ILE A 55 -4.49 -7.17 2.96
N ILE A 56 -5.21 -6.33 2.22
CA ILE A 56 -6.63 -6.59 1.90
C ILE A 56 -6.78 -7.39 0.62
N SER A 57 -5.97 -7.11 -0.40
CA SER A 57 -6.13 -7.76 -1.71
C SER A 57 -5.01 -8.69 -2.12
N ASP A 58 -3.83 -8.60 -1.49
CA ASP A 58 -2.62 -9.28 -1.97
C ASP A 58 -2.41 -9.08 -3.48
N TYR A 59 -2.65 -7.87 -3.98
CA TYR A 59 -2.51 -7.57 -5.41
C TYR A 59 -3.28 -8.53 -6.36
N GLY A 60 -4.41 -9.06 -5.90
CA GLY A 60 -5.26 -9.99 -6.64
C GLY A 60 -6.68 -10.05 -6.10
N PHE A 61 -7.49 -10.94 -6.66
CA PHE A 61 -8.81 -11.27 -6.13
C PHE A 61 -9.27 -12.64 -6.62
N GLY A 62 -9.93 -13.41 -5.74
CA GLY A 62 -10.57 -14.68 -6.12
C GLY A 62 -9.59 -15.72 -6.66
N GLY A 63 -8.32 -15.67 -6.25
CA GLY A 63 -7.26 -16.59 -6.65
C GLY A 63 -6.54 -16.14 -7.91
N ARG A 64 -7.01 -15.05 -8.54
CA ARG A 64 -6.37 -14.44 -9.70
C ARG A 64 -5.42 -13.35 -9.24
N LYS A 65 -4.14 -13.53 -9.59
CA LYS A 65 -3.10 -12.51 -9.42
C LYS A 65 -3.28 -11.40 -10.45
N PHE A 66 -3.35 -10.14 -10.01
CA PHE A 66 -3.30 -8.98 -10.91
C PHE A 66 -1.87 -8.56 -11.20
N PHE A 67 -0.97 -8.76 -10.22
CA PHE A 67 0.45 -8.48 -10.36
C PHE A 67 1.31 -9.70 -10.01
N PRO A 68 2.52 -9.83 -10.59
CA PRO A 68 3.40 -10.98 -10.34
C PRO A 68 3.82 -11.18 -8.88
N HIS A 69 3.83 -10.11 -8.09
CA HIS A 69 4.22 -10.12 -6.68
C HIS A 69 3.06 -10.48 -5.72
N SER A 70 1.85 -10.68 -6.24
CA SER A 70 0.75 -11.28 -5.48
C SER A 70 1.16 -12.68 -4.99
N ASN A 71 0.98 -12.95 -3.70
CA ASN A 71 1.40 -14.21 -3.08
C ASN A 71 0.38 -15.33 -3.34
N PHE A 72 -0.90 -15.09 -3.09
CA PHE A 72 -2.01 -16.05 -3.13
C PHE A 72 -3.20 -15.57 -3.98
N GLY A 73 -3.11 -14.41 -4.65
CA GLY A 73 -4.14 -13.96 -5.59
C GLY A 73 -5.40 -13.42 -4.92
N GLY A 74 -5.29 -12.92 -3.68
CA GLY A 74 -6.40 -12.27 -2.98
C GLY A 74 -7.60 -13.18 -2.71
N HIS A 75 -7.37 -14.48 -2.51
CA HIS A 75 -8.38 -15.42 -2.01
C HIS A 75 -7.97 -15.93 -0.63
N PHE A 76 -8.68 -15.49 0.40
CA PHE A 76 -8.38 -15.84 1.77
C PHE A 76 -8.91 -17.24 2.10
N PRO A 77 -8.08 -18.16 2.61
CA PRO A 77 -8.49 -19.51 2.99
C PRO A 77 -9.28 -19.51 4.31
N ASP A 78 -9.90 -20.65 4.63
CA ASP A 78 -10.57 -20.86 5.91
C ASP A 78 -9.59 -20.89 7.09
N ASP A 79 -8.41 -21.48 6.90
CA ASP A 79 -7.30 -21.39 7.86
C ASP A 79 -6.25 -20.38 7.37
N LEU A 80 -6.22 -19.22 8.02
CA LEU A 80 -5.28 -18.14 7.70
C LEU A 80 -3.81 -18.57 7.86
N ALA A 81 -3.51 -19.57 8.69
CA ALA A 81 -2.15 -20.09 8.89
C ALA A 81 -1.56 -20.71 7.61
N GLU A 82 -2.38 -21.06 6.62
CA GLU A 82 -1.92 -21.56 5.32
C GLU A 82 -1.14 -20.51 4.52
N ILE A 83 -1.44 -19.23 4.74
CA ILE A 83 -0.83 -18.11 3.99
C ILE A 83 -0.12 -17.09 4.87
N TYR A 84 -0.38 -17.05 6.18
CA TYR A 84 0.15 -16.03 7.08
C TYR A 84 1.49 -16.43 7.72
N PRO A 85 2.48 -15.51 7.76
CA PRO A 85 2.53 -14.23 7.03
C PRO A 85 2.93 -14.46 5.57
N TRP A 86 2.25 -13.78 4.64
CA TRP A 86 2.69 -13.79 3.23
C TRP A 86 3.79 -12.74 3.02
N ALA A 87 4.62 -12.94 1.99
CA ALA A 87 5.82 -12.11 1.81
C ALA A 87 5.52 -10.61 1.70
N SER A 88 4.43 -10.26 1.03
CA SER A 88 3.98 -8.87 0.87
C SER A 88 3.33 -8.27 2.12
N PHE A 89 3.05 -9.03 3.19
CA PHE A 89 2.40 -8.51 4.41
C PHE A 89 3.34 -7.68 5.30
N PHE A 90 4.61 -8.05 5.39
CA PHE A 90 5.60 -7.40 6.27
C PHE A 90 6.88 -7.00 5.54
N LEU A 91 7.39 -7.89 4.67
CA LEU A 91 8.56 -7.63 3.83
C LEU A 91 8.08 -7.22 2.44
N GLY A 92 8.78 -7.66 1.39
CA GLY A 92 8.39 -7.46 0.00
C GLY A 92 7.89 -6.06 -0.28
N THR A 93 6.71 -5.98 -0.90
CA THR A 93 6.08 -4.72 -1.28
C THR A 93 5.68 -3.85 -0.08
N GLN A 94 5.25 -4.40 1.05
CA GLN A 94 4.92 -3.60 2.24
C GLN A 94 6.12 -2.78 2.71
N ARG A 95 7.26 -3.44 2.93
CA ARG A 95 8.50 -2.77 3.34
C ARG A 95 8.92 -1.78 2.26
N ASP A 96 8.96 -2.22 1.02
CA ASP A 96 9.48 -1.42 -0.09
C ASP A 96 8.69 -0.12 -0.31
N TYR A 97 7.36 -0.19 -0.29
CA TYR A 97 6.51 0.97 -0.52
C TYR A 97 6.40 1.86 0.71
N LEU A 98 6.42 1.28 1.91
CA LEU A 98 6.52 2.07 3.14
C LEU A 98 7.84 2.84 3.22
N MET A 99 8.98 2.19 2.92
CA MET A 99 10.28 2.84 2.91
C MET A 99 10.38 3.93 1.84
N LYS A 100 9.78 3.71 0.66
CA LYS A 100 9.67 4.75 -0.37
C LYS A 100 8.95 5.99 0.18
N GLU A 101 7.78 5.81 0.78
CA GLU A 101 6.99 6.93 1.28
C GLU A 101 7.65 7.63 2.46
N GLU A 102 8.14 6.89 3.45
CA GLU A 102 8.82 7.44 4.63
C GLU A 102 10.06 8.25 4.25
N LEU A 103 10.94 7.70 3.41
CA LEU A 103 12.18 8.37 3.04
C LEU A 103 11.92 9.59 2.17
N VAL A 104 10.97 9.51 1.23
CA VAL A 104 10.62 10.65 0.37
C VAL A 104 9.91 11.73 1.18
N ALA A 105 8.96 11.38 2.06
CA ALA A 105 8.25 12.35 2.92
C ALA A 105 9.22 13.01 3.90
N GLY A 106 10.07 12.22 4.55
CA GLY A 106 11.09 12.68 5.49
C GLY A 106 12.08 13.66 4.85
N ALA A 107 12.49 13.43 3.59
CA ALA A 107 13.37 14.35 2.85
C ALA A 107 12.76 15.75 2.64
N HIS A 108 11.43 15.89 2.73
CA HIS A 108 10.71 17.17 2.67
C HIS A 108 10.24 17.66 4.05
N GLY A 109 10.47 16.91 5.12
CA GLY A 109 9.92 17.21 6.45
C GLY A 109 8.38 17.11 6.48
N VAL A 110 7.82 16.12 5.78
CA VAL A 110 6.40 15.73 5.84
C VAL A 110 6.30 14.42 6.63
N GLU A 111 5.34 14.34 7.54
CA GLU A 111 4.98 13.13 8.27
C GLU A 111 4.00 12.28 7.44
N GLY A 112 4.36 11.04 7.15
CA GLY A 112 3.47 10.04 6.56
C GLY A 112 2.61 9.35 7.62
N ARG A 113 1.32 9.12 7.32
CA ARG A 113 0.43 8.29 8.15
C ARG A 113 -0.31 7.29 7.28
N TYR A 114 -0.43 6.06 7.79
CA TYR A 114 -0.89 4.89 7.04
C TYR A 114 -2.07 4.23 7.76
N PRO A 115 -3.31 4.72 7.59
CA PRO A 115 -4.47 4.18 8.30
C PRO A 115 -4.71 2.68 8.08
N PHE A 116 -4.34 2.13 6.92
CA PHE A 116 -4.44 0.70 6.63
C PHE A 116 -3.39 -0.16 7.35
N LEU A 117 -2.39 0.46 7.98
CA LEU A 117 -1.39 -0.20 8.83
C LEU A 117 -1.66 0.01 10.32
N ASP A 118 -2.79 0.63 10.68
CA ASP A 118 -3.21 0.67 12.08
C ASP A 118 -3.43 -0.75 12.61
N ARG A 119 -2.89 -1.02 13.80
CA ARG A 119 -2.92 -2.37 14.38
C ARG A 119 -4.34 -2.91 14.57
N ALA A 120 -5.29 -2.06 14.95
CA ALA A 120 -6.67 -2.48 15.10
C ALA A 120 -7.31 -2.74 13.73
N VAL A 121 -7.12 -1.85 12.76
CA VAL A 121 -7.63 -2.04 11.38
C VAL A 121 -7.12 -3.36 10.78
N VAL A 122 -5.82 -3.63 10.90
CA VAL A 122 -5.22 -4.87 10.39
C VAL A 122 -5.79 -6.08 11.13
N GLN A 123 -5.83 -6.04 12.46
CA GLN A 123 -6.33 -7.16 13.26
C GLN A 123 -7.80 -7.48 12.99
N GLU A 124 -8.65 -6.46 12.91
CA GLU A 124 -10.07 -6.60 12.58
C GLU A 124 -10.24 -7.19 11.18
N TYR A 125 -9.48 -6.71 10.19
CA TYR A 125 -9.52 -7.30 8.86
C TYR A 125 -9.13 -8.78 8.88
N LEU A 126 -8.05 -9.15 9.57
CA LEU A 126 -7.62 -10.55 9.67
C LEU A 126 -8.66 -11.43 10.39
N TRP A 127 -9.46 -10.89 11.32
CA TRP A 127 -10.54 -11.60 12.00
C TRP A 127 -11.83 -11.77 11.18
N LEU A 128 -12.01 -11.03 10.09
CA LEU A 128 -13.19 -11.23 9.25
C LEU A 128 -13.24 -12.66 8.71
N ALA A 129 -14.45 -13.20 8.64
CA ALA A 129 -14.70 -14.49 8.03
C ALA A 129 -14.18 -14.49 6.57
N PRO A 130 -13.58 -15.59 6.09
CA PRO A 130 -13.14 -15.72 4.70
C PRO A 130 -14.25 -15.40 3.70
N SER A 131 -15.48 -15.84 3.99
CA SER A 131 -16.66 -15.52 3.18
C SER A 131 -16.93 -14.02 3.04
N ALA A 132 -16.69 -13.24 4.10
CA ALA A 132 -16.81 -11.79 4.06
C ALA A 132 -15.69 -11.15 3.22
N LYS A 133 -14.43 -11.54 3.46
CA LYS A 133 -13.25 -11.04 2.71
C LYS A 133 -13.34 -11.32 1.22
N ASN A 134 -13.80 -12.52 0.85
CA ASN A 134 -13.84 -13.01 -0.51
C ASN A 134 -15.11 -12.60 -1.28
N SER A 135 -16.07 -11.93 -0.63
CA SER A 135 -17.37 -11.58 -1.24
C SER A 135 -17.26 -10.59 -2.40
N ARG A 136 -16.33 -9.63 -2.28
CA ARG A 136 -16.06 -8.57 -3.26
C ARG A 136 -14.60 -8.15 -3.18
N TYR A 137 -14.07 -7.60 -4.28
CA TYR A 137 -12.73 -7.02 -4.27
C TYR A 137 -12.64 -5.90 -3.22
N LYS A 138 -11.74 -6.06 -2.24
CA LYS A 138 -11.60 -5.20 -1.06
C LYS A 138 -12.93 -4.99 -0.31
N ALA A 139 -13.65 -6.07 0.00
CA ALA A 139 -15.02 -6.05 0.48
C ALA A 139 -15.34 -5.00 1.57
N PRO A 140 -14.60 -4.88 2.69
CA PRO A 140 -14.93 -3.88 3.70
C PRO A 140 -14.85 -2.44 3.18
N LEU A 141 -13.87 -2.14 2.31
CA LEU A 141 -13.74 -0.84 1.68
C LEU A 141 -14.85 -0.61 0.65
N HIS A 142 -15.20 -1.65 -0.11
CA HIS A 142 -16.32 -1.60 -1.06
C HIS A 142 -17.62 -1.21 -0.36
N GLU A 143 -17.97 -1.93 0.71
CA GLU A 143 -19.20 -1.72 1.48
C GLU A 143 -19.21 -0.34 2.15
N PHE A 144 -18.07 0.07 2.71
CA PHE A 144 -17.93 1.39 3.34
C PHE A 144 -18.14 2.53 2.33
N LEU A 145 -17.49 2.46 1.16
CA LEU A 145 -17.62 3.49 0.13
C LEU A 145 -19.03 3.48 -0.50
N GLU A 146 -19.63 2.31 -0.72
CA GLU A 146 -21.00 2.17 -1.21
C GLU A 146 -22.01 2.78 -0.21
N GLY A 147 -21.86 2.50 1.08
CA GLY A 147 -22.70 3.06 2.14
C GLY A 147 -22.62 4.58 2.28
N LEU A 148 -21.47 5.18 1.94
CA LEU A 148 -21.30 6.64 1.90
C LEU A 148 -21.71 7.28 0.57
N GLY A 149 -22.12 6.49 -0.44
CA GLY A 149 -22.37 6.99 -1.78
C GLY A 149 -21.14 7.57 -2.46
N TYR A 150 -19.93 7.15 -2.06
CA TYR A 150 -18.69 7.63 -2.65
C TYR A 150 -18.50 7.03 -4.06
N PRO A 151 -18.11 7.81 -5.07
CA PRO A 151 -17.92 7.29 -6.42
C PRO A 151 -16.61 6.50 -6.54
N PHE A 152 -16.69 5.22 -6.93
CA PHE A 152 -15.54 4.39 -7.25
C PHE A 152 -15.90 3.33 -8.31
N ILE A 153 -14.88 2.81 -9.00
CA ILE A 153 -15.04 1.74 -9.98
C ILE A 153 -15.07 0.40 -9.23
N LYS A 154 -16.19 -0.32 -9.35
CA LYS A 154 -16.42 -1.57 -8.62
C LYS A 154 -15.67 -2.73 -9.26
N GLY A 155 -14.99 -3.54 -8.45
CA GLY A 155 -14.38 -4.80 -8.88
C GLY A 155 -13.09 -4.66 -9.67
N GLU A 156 -12.56 -3.44 -9.83
CA GLU A 156 -11.35 -3.18 -10.61
C GLU A 156 -10.22 -2.63 -9.72
N LYS A 157 -8.99 -3.06 -10.03
CA LYS A 157 -7.77 -2.45 -9.49
C LYS A 157 -7.35 -1.30 -10.42
N VAL A 158 -7.75 -0.08 -10.04
CA VAL A 158 -7.38 1.17 -10.72
C VAL A 158 -6.46 1.98 -9.81
N GLY A 159 -5.27 2.32 -10.30
CA GLY A 159 -4.21 3.00 -9.54
C GLY A 159 -3.02 2.11 -9.24
#